data_AF-A0A852VMB4-F1
#
_entry.id   AF-A0A852VMB4-F1
#
_cell.length_a   1.000
_cell.length_b   1.000
_cell.length_c   1.000
_cell.angle_alpha   90.00
_cell.angle_beta   90.00
_cell.angle_gamma   90.00
#
_symmetry.space_group_name_H-M   'P 1'
#
loop_
_entity.id
_entity.type
_entity.pdbx_description
1 polymer ?
#
loop_
_entity_poly.entity_id
_entity_poly.type
_entity_poly.pdbx_seq_one_letter_code
_entity_poly.pdbx_strand_id
1 'polypeptide(L)'
;MHIIKSTDKPIDRMDRLADMAHFPALVNAGATANILVTLLITWRLVPHYPQTYAPVAWTAIVLLVNLSPVVLLRAVSFNKSPTPPLRNMSFFQDQHRFSDWVYLAASANMAFWILVSWSIFTISYTPATLAVVLAVAFFVTFSPVLLRSFPAQNN
;
A
#
# COMPACT_ATOMS: atom_id res chain seq x y z
N MET A 1 -12.23 31.18 0.01
CA MET A 1 -11.31 30.02 -0.03
C MET A 1 -12.08 28.80 0.42
N HIS A 2 -12.62 28.01 -0.52
CA HIS A 2 -13.43 26.84 -0.17
C HIS A 2 -12.51 25.74 0.40
N ILE A 3 -12.66 25.45 1.68
CA ILE A 3 -12.05 24.26 2.29
C ILE A 3 -12.87 23.06 1.77
N ILE A 4 -12.44 22.49 0.65
CA ILE A 4 -12.97 21.21 0.17
C ILE A 4 -12.57 20.19 1.24
N LYS A 5 -13.55 19.53 1.88
CA LYS A 5 -13.28 18.42 2.77
C LYS A 5 -12.46 17.38 2.00
N SER A 6 -11.32 16.95 2.54
CA SER A 6 -10.40 15.99 1.90
C SER A 6 -11.11 14.75 1.32
N THR A 7 -12.21 14.31 1.92
CA THR A 7 -13.05 13.19 1.48
C THR A 7 -13.75 13.38 0.13
N ASP A 8 -13.93 14.64 -0.28
CA ASP A 8 -14.65 15.02 -1.51
C ASP A 8 -13.70 15.28 -2.67
N LYS A 9 -12.39 15.15 -2.41
CA LYS A 9 -11.35 15.32 -3.42
C LYS A 9 -11.40 14.15 -4.42
N PRO A 10 -11.33 14.43 -5.73
CA PRO A 10 -11.15 13.39 -6.75
C PRO A 10 -9.84 12.61 -6.53
N ILE A 11 -9.87 11.30 -6.76
CA ILE A 11 -8.72 10.41 -6.52
C ILE A 11 -7.49 10.69 -7.40
N ASP A 12 -7.67 11.32 -8.56
CA ASP A 12 -6.60 11.74 -9.47
C ASP A 12 -5.89 13.02 -9.01
N ARG A 13 -6.48 13.76 -8.06
CA ARG A 13 -5.94 15.02 -7.54
C ARG A 13 -5.29 14.89 -6.17
N MET A 14 -5.02 13.67 -5.70
CA MET A 14 -4.30 13.46 -4.44
C MET A 14 -2.89 14.04 -4.51
N ASP A 15 -2.58 14.98 -3.62
CA ASP A 15 -1.30 15.72 -3.59
C ASP A 15 -0.61 15.65 -2.23
N ARG A 16 -1.27 15.07 -1.22
CA ARG A 16 -0.75 14.96 0.15
C ARG A 16 -0.83 13.53 0.66
N LEU A 17 0.16 13.12 1.46
CA LEU A 17 0.14 11.83 2.15
C LEU A 17 -1.10 11.67 3.05
N ALA A 18 -1.54 12.77 3.67
CA ALA A 18 -2.75 12.82 4.51
C ALA A 18 -4.03 12.48 3.74
N ASP A 19 -4.06 12.61 2.41
CA ASP A 19 -5.22 12.21 1.60
C ASP A 19 -5.42 10.68 1.66
N MET A 20 -4.35 9.89 1.83
CA MET A 20 -4.41 8.42 1.93
C MET A 20 -5.10 7.95 3.21
N ALA A 21 -5.06 8.74 4.29
CA ALA A 21 -5.82 8.45 5.52
C ALA A 21 -7.33 8.47 5.29
N HIS A 22 -7.79 9.07 4.18
CA HIS A 22 -9.20 9.16 3.85
C HIS A 22 -9.73 7.97 3.03
N PHE A 23 -8.86 7.04 2.64
CA PHE A 23 -9.27 5.84 1.91
C PHE A 23 -10.32 5.01 2.67
N PRO A 24 -11.24 4.35 1.95
CA PRO A 24 -12.14 3.37 2.55
C PRO A 24 -11.36 2.30 3.32
N ALA A 25 -11.91 1.82 4.43
CA ALA A 25 -11.25 0.83 5.28
C ALA A 25 -10.87 -0.45 4.50
N LEU A 26 -11.70 -0.85 3.54
CA LEU A 26 -11.45 -2.02 2.68
C LEU A 26 -10.19 -1.84 1.80
N VAL A 27 -9.94 -0.63 1.31
CA VAL A 27 -8.73 -0.32 0.52
C VAL A 27 -7.48 -0.45 1.39
N ASN A 28 -7.53 0.14 2.60
CA ASN A 28 -6.43 0.02 3.55
C ASN A 28 -6.21 -1.43 3.98
N ALA A 29 -7.28 -2.21 4.19
CA ALA A 29 -7.19 -3.64 4.50
C ALA A 29 -6.52 -4.43 3.37
N GLY A 30 -6.85 -4.14 2.11
CA GLY A 30 -6.18 -4.74 0.94
C GLY A 30 -4.69 -4.40 0.88
N ALA A 31 -4.32 -3.14 1.09
CA ALA A 31 -2.92 -2.70 1.13
C ALA A 31 -2.14 -3.36 2.27
N THR A 32 -2.72 -3.43 3.47
CA THR A 32 -2.12 -4.13 4.61
C THR A 32 -1.96 -5.62 4.33
N ALA A 33 -2.99 -6.29 3.82
CA ALA A 33 -2.91 -7.71 3.48
C ALA A 33 -1.80 -7.99 2.46
N ASN A 34 -1.65 -7.13 1.45
CA ASN A 34 -0.59 -7.24 0.45
C ASN A 34 0.82 -7.19 1.08
N ILE A 35 1.04 -6.27 2.03
CA ILE A 35 2.31 -6.20 2.78
C ILE A 35 2.52 -7.47 3.60
N LEU A 36 1.53 -7.92 4.37
CA LEU A 36 1.66 -9.10 5.22
C LEU A 36 1.97 -10.37 4.43
N VAL A 37 1.29 -10.58 3.30
CA VAL A 37 1.56 -11.70 2.39
C VAL A 37 2.98 -11.59 1.80
N THR A 38 3.38 -10.39 1.39
CA THR A 38 4.74 -10.15 0.89
C THR A 38 5.79 -10.51 1.94
N LEU A 39 5.57 -10.12 3.20
CA LEU A 39 6.48 -10.45 4.31
C LEU A 39 6.56 -11.94 4.61
N LEU A 40 5.44 -12.66 4.54
CA LEU A 40 5.41 -14.13 4.65
C LEU A 40 6.24 -14.80 3.55
N ILE A 41 6.12 -14.31 2.32
CA ILE A 41 6.90 -14.82 1.19
C ILE A 41 8.38 -14.45 1.37
N THR A 42 8.70 -13.20 1.71
CA THR A 42 10.06 -12.74 2.00
C THR A 42 10.74 -13.64 3.03
N TRP A 43 10.05 -13.95 4.13
CA TRP A 43 10.56 -14.87 5.14
C TRP A 43 10.93 -16.22 4.51
N ARG A 44 10.03 -16.85 3.74
CA ARG A 44 10.37 -18.12 3.06
C ARG A 44 11.51 -18.01 2.05
N LEU A 45 11.73 -16.87 1.43
CA LEU A 45 12.79 -16.69 0.43
C LEU A 45 14.17 -16.51 1.07
N VAL A 46 14.27 -15.79 2.19
CA VAL A 46 15.55 -15.45 2.84
C VAL A 46 16.55 -16.62 2.99
N PRO A 47 16.16 -17.84 3.43
CA PRO A 47 17.12 -18.93 3.60
C PRO A 47 17.60 -19.57 2.28
N HIS A 48 16.94 -19.29 1.15
CA HIS A 48 17.20 -19.96 -0.13
C HIS A 48 17.94 -19.10 -1.14
N TYR A 49 18.13 -17.80 -0.88
CA TYR A 49 18.68 -16.86 -1.85
C TYR A 49 19.82 -16.01 -1.25
N PRO A 50 20.79 -15.59 -2.07
CA PRO A 50 21.96 -14.85 -1.61
C PRO A 50 21.62 -13.41 -1.22
N GLN A 51 22.16 -12.99 -0.08
CA GLN A 51 21.82 -11.71 0.57
C GLN A 51 22.28 -10.47 -0.23
N THR A 52 23.27 -10.63 -1.10
CA THR A 52 23.88 -9.52 -1.85
C THR A 52 22.93 -8.87 -2.85
N TYR A 53 22.08 -9.66 -3.53
CA TYR A 53 21.24 -9.16 -4.62
C TYR A 53 19.78 -9.61 -4.53
N ALA A 54 19.48 -10.69 -3.80
CA ALA A 54 18.12 -11.19 -3.68
C ALA A 54 17.12 -10.18 -3.09
N PRO A 55 17.46 -9.33 -2.09
CA PRO A 55 16.51 -8.32 -1.57
C PRO A 55 16.09 -7.31 -2.64
N VAL A 56 17.04 -6.86 -3.47
CA VAL A 56 16.81 -5.89 -4.54
C VAL A 56 16.00 -6.53 -5.67
N ALA A 57 16.38 -7.74 -6.10
CA ALA A 57 15.65 -8.48 -7.12
C ALA A 57 14.21 -8.77 -6.69
N TRP A 58 14.01 -9.21 -5.44
CA TRP A 58 12.67 -9.46 -4.90
C TRP A 58 11.83 -8.20 -4.82
N THR A 59 12.42 -7.08 -4.39
CA THR A 59 11.75 -5.77 -4.40
C THR A 59 11.30 -5.41 -5.81
N ALA A 60 12.19 -5.52 -6.81
CA ALA A 60 11.85 -5.25 -8.20
C ALA A 60 10.69 -6.13 -8.70
N ILE A 61 10.73 -7.44 -8.42
CA ILE A 61 9.65 -8.38 -8.78
C ILE A 61 8.32 -7.96 -8.14
N VAL A 62 8.30 -7.70 -6.83
CA VAL A 62 7.08 -7.32 -6.12
C VAL A 62 6.53 -5.99 -6.63
N LEU A 63 7.39 -5.01 -6.93
CA LEU A 63 6.95 -3.74 -7.50
C LEU A 63 6.37 -3.92 -8.91
N LEU A 64 7.01 -4.71 -9.77
CA LEU A 64 6.47 -5.03 -11.09
C LEU A 64 5.10 -5.70 -11.00
N VAL A 65 4.94 -6.69 -10.12
CA VAL A 65 3.66 -7.38 -9.91
C VAL A 65 2.60 -6.41 -9.41
N ASN A 66 2.91 -5.56 -8.41
CA ASN A 66 1.95 -4.61 -7.84
C ASN A 66 1.55 -3.49 -8.81
N LEU A 67 2.47 -3.04 -9.67
CA LEU A 67 2.20 -1.97 -10.64
C LEU A 67 1.59 -2.50 -11.94
N SER A 68 1.75 -3.79 -12.25
CA SER A 68 1.24 -4.37 -13.50
C SER A 68 -0.25 -4.15 -13.73
N PRO A 69 -1.17 -4.30 -12.76
CA PRO A 69 -2.60 -4.09 -13.02
C PRO A 69 -2.87 -2.63 -13.37
N VAL A 70 -2.18 -1.70 -12.71
CA VAL A 70 -2.31 -0.25 -12.96
C VAL A 70 -1.83 0.11 -14.36
N VAL A 71 -0.64 -0.37 -14.74
CA VAL A 71 -0.06 -0.12 -16.07
C VAL A 71 -0.94 -0.71 -17.17
N LEU A 72 -1.40 -1.95 -17.00
CA LEU A 72 -2.30 -2.61 -17.95
C LEU A 72 -3.64 -1.88 -18.07
N LEU A 73 -4.26 -1.50 -16.94
CA LEU A 73 -5.52 -0.77 -16.94
C LEU A 73 -5.37 0.62 -17.57
N ARG A 74 -4.26 1.33 -17.34
CA ARG A 74 -3.98 2.62 -18.00
C ARG A 74 -3.73 2.49 -19.49
N ALA A 75 -3.09 1.41 -19.93
CA ALA A 75 -2.86 1.15 -21.36
C ALA A 75 -4.16 0.82 -22.11
N VAL A 76 -5.11 0.14 -21.47
CA VAL A 76 -6.38 -0.28 -22.09
C VAL A 76 -7.51 0.75 -21.90
N SER A 77 -7.49 1.52 -20.81
CA SER A 77 -8.57 2.46 -20.49
C SER A 77 -8.46 3.77 -21.25
N PHE A 78 -9.17 3.86 -22.37
CA PHE A 78 -9.35 5.09 -23.18
C PHE A 78 -10.46 6.04 -22.66
N ASN A 79 -11.19 5.68 -21.60
CA ASN A 79 -12.48 6.32 -21.29
C ASN A 79 -12.44 7.39 -20.18
N LYS A 80 -12.78 8.62 -20.62
CA LYS A 80 -12.98 9.87 -19.86
C LYS A 80 -14.22 9.86 -18.95
N SER A 81 -14.50 8.78 -18.22
CA SER A 81 -15.56 8.84 -17.21
C SER A 81 -15.10 9.73 -16.04
N PRO A 82 -16.01 10.50 -15.41
CA PRO A 82 -15.65 11.33 -14.26
C PRO A 82 -14.99 10.51 -13.15
N THR A 83 -13.88 11.01 -12.63
CA THR A 83 -13.12 10.38 -11.54
C THR A 83 -13.92 10.45 -10.22
N PRO A 84 -14.15 9.33 -9.51
CA PRO A 84 -14.93 9.35 -8.27
C PRO A 84 -14.19 10.08 -7.14
N PRO A 85 -14.93 10.62 -6.14
CA PRO A 85 -14.32 11.16 -4.93
C PRO A 85 -13.76 10.04 -4.04
N LEU A 86 -12.75 10.35 -3.23
CA LEU A 86 -12.02 9.42 -2.34
C LEU A 86 -12.93 8.49 -1.50
N ARG A 87 -14.04 9.01 -0.98
CA ARG A 87 -14.97 8.23 -0.14
C ARG A 87 -15.73 7.12 -0.89
N ASN A 88 -15.90 7.27 -2.21
CA ASN A 88 -16.71 6.37 -3.05
C ASN A 88 -15.84 5.49 -3.96
N MET A 89 -14.52 5.52 -3.80
CA MET A 89 -13.61 4.79 -4.68
C MET A 89 -13.72 3.28 -4.47
N SER A 90 -13.77 2.53 -5.57
CA SER A 90 -13.68 1.08 -5.56
C SER A 90 -12.23 0.67 -5.84
N PHE A 91 -11.64 -0.12 -4.93
CA PHE A 91 -10.22 -0.53 -5.04
C PHE A 91 -9.91 -1.15 -6.41
N PHE A 92 -10.70 -2.13 -6.84
CA PHE A 92 -10.41 -2.89 -8.06
C PHE A 92 -10.67 -2.10 -9.35
N GLN A 93 -11.66 -1.20 -9.32
CA GLN A 93 -12.08 -0.45 -10.50
C GLN A 93 -11.26 0.83 -10.67
N ASP A 94 -11.00 1.55 -9.57
CA ASP A 94 -10.44 2.90 -9.61
C ASP A 94 -8.94 2.96 -9.32
N GLN A 95 -8.30 1.84 -8.97
CA GLN A 95 -6.86 1.80 -8.64
C GLN A 95 -5.95 2.43 -9.70
N HIS A 96 -6.34 2.42 -10.97
CA HIS A 96 -5.54 2.94 -12.09
C HIS A 96 -5.62 4.47 -12.24
N ARG A 97 -6.55 5.09 -11.52
CA ARG A 97 -6.89 6.52 -11.59
C ARG A 97 -6.28 7.33 -10.46
N PHE A 98 -5.56 6.70 -9.52
CA PHE A 98 -4.79 7.45 -8.53
C PHE A 98 -3.72 8.32 -9.20
N SER A 99 -3.33 9.39 -8.52
CA SER A 99 -2.19 10.21 -8.93
C SER A 99 -0.88 9.42 -8.86
N ASP A 100 0.08 9.77 -9.71
CA ASP A 100 1.34 9.01 -9.84
C ASP A 100 2.13 8.92 -8.53
N TRP A 101 2.08 10.00 -7.74
CA TRP A 101 2.66 10.07 -6.40
C TRP A 101 2.12 8.98 -5.46
N VAL A 102 0.84 8.60 -5.56
CA VAL A 102 0.26 7.56 -4.69
C VAL A 102 0.91 6.20 -4.96
N TYR A 103 1.17 5.86 -6.22
CA TYR A 103 1.90 4.62 -6.52
C TYR A 103 3.37 4.71 -6.13
N LEU A 104 3.98 5.90 -6.23
CA LEU A 104 5.35 6.09 -5.74
C LEU A 104 5.42 5.86 -4.22
N ALA A 105 4.50 6.45 -3.45
CA ALA A 105 4.42 6.27 -2.00
C ALA A 105 4.12 4.80 -1.63
N ALA A 106 3.20 4.15 -2.33
CA ALA A 106 2.88 2.73 -2.12
C ALA A 106 4.09 1.82 -2.45
N SER A 107 4.80 2.12 -3.54
CA SER A 107 6.01 1.38 -3.95
C SER A 107 7.15 1.56 -2.95
N ALA A 108 7.37 2.79 -2.49
CA ALA A 108 8.37 3.09 -1.47
C ALA A 108 8.05 2.36 -0.15
N ASN A 109 6.78 2.36 0.27
CA ASN A 109 6.34 1.63 1.46
C ASN A 109 6.57 0.11 1.32
N MET A 110 6.23 -0.47 0.18
CA MET A 110 6.47 -1.90 -0.07
C MET A 110 7.97 -2.23 -0.07
N ALA A 111 8.79 -1.44 -0.77
CA ALA A 111 10.24 -1.61 -0.79
C ALA A 111 10.86 -1.50 0.61
N PHE A 112 10.41 -0.51 1.41
CA PHE A 112 10.83 -0.36 2.80
C PHE A 112 10.58 -1.64 3.60
N TRP A 113 9.36 -2.18 3.56
CA TRP A 113 9.00 -3.40 4.30
C TRP A 113 9.80 -4.62 3.84
N ILE A 114 10.01 -4.79 2.53
CA ILE A 114 10.83 -5.89 2.01
C ILE A 114 12.26 -5.78 2.53
N LEU A 115 12.92 -4.63 2.36
CA LEU A 115 14.33 -4.47 2.72
C LEU A 115 14.58 -4.59 4.23
N VAL A 116 13.70 -4.00 5.05
CA VAL A 116 13.77 -4.08 6.51
C VAL A 116 13.55 -5.51 6.98
N SER A 117 12.49 -6.17 6.52
CA SER A 117 12.20 -7.55 6.93
C SER A 117 13.27 -8.53 6.47
N TRP A 118 13.79 -8.36 5.25
CA TRP A 118 14.89 -9.17 4.74
C TRP A 118 16.13 -9.04 5.64
N SER A 119 16.48 -7.81 6.02
CA SER A 119 17.59 -7.56 6.95
C SER A 119 17.37 -8.22 8.31
N ILE A 120 16.17 -8.09 8.87
CA ILE A 120 15.80 -8.72 10.15
C ILE A 120 15.88 -10.24 10.06
N PHE A 121 15.33 -10.86 9.01
CA PHE A 121 15.31 -12.31 8.84
C PHE A 121 16.68 -12.91 8.52
N THR A 122 17.58 -12.10 7.94
CA THR A 122 18.99 -12.49 7.75
C THR A 122 19.71 -12.63 9.10
N ILE A 123 19.37 -11.77 10.07
CA ILE A 123 19.97 -11.79 11.41
C ILE A 123 19.27 -12.82 12.31
N SER A 124 17.94 -12.93 12.22
CA SER A 124 17.11 -13.77 13.09
C SER A 124 16.01 -14.48 12.30
N TYR A 125 16.29 -15.73 11.92
CA TYR A 125 15.36 -16.57 11.18
C TYR A 125 14.54 -17.48 12.12
N THR A 126 13.55 -16.90 12.81
CA THR A 126 12.65 -17.68 13.68
C THR A 126 11.17 -17.34 13.43
N PRO A 127 10.23 -18.26 13.73
CA PRO A 127 8.79 -17.96 13.66
C PRO A 127 8.36 -16.81 14.58
N ALA A 128 9.02 -16.63 15.72
CA ALA A 128 8.75 -15.53 16.64
C ALA A 128 9.12 -14.18 16.01
N THR A 129 10.28 -14.08 15.36
CA THR A 129 10.70 -12.89 14.62
C THR A 129 9.71 -12.55 13.51
N LEU A 130 9.25 -13.56 12.76
CA LEU A 130 8.20 -13.39 11.75
C LEU A 130 6.91 -12.81 12.36
N ALA A 131 6.42 -13.40 13.45
CA ALA A 131 5.20 -12.94 14.12
C ALA A 131 5.31 -11.47 14.57
N VAL A 132 6.46 -11.08 15.13
CA VAL A 132 6.72 -9.69 15.54
C VAL A 132 6.73 -8.74 14.34
N VAL A 133 7.46 -9.09 13.27
CA VAL A 133 7.52 -8.24 12.05
C VAL A 133 6.14 -8.09 11.42
N LEU A 134 5.34 -9.15 11.36
CA LEU A 134 3.96 -9.10 10.86
C LEU A 134 3.07 -8.21 11.72
N ALA A 135 3.17 -8.32 13.05
CA ALA A 135 2.39 -7.49 13.97
C ALA A 135 2.74 -6.01 13.81
N VAL A 136 4.03 -5.67 13.78
CA VAL A 136 4.50 -4.29 13.59
C VAL A 136 4.04 -3.75 12.23
N ALA A 137 4.20 -4.53 11.15
CA ALA A 137 3.76 -4.12 9.82
C ALA A 137 2.23 -3.90 9.75
N PHE A 138 1.45 -4.75 10.41
CA PHE A 138 0.00 -4.59 10.51
C PHE A 138 -0.36 -3.28 11.21
N PHE A 139 0.16 -3.03 12.41
CA PHE A 139 -0.18 -1.83 13.17
C PHE A 139 0.28 -0.55 12.49
N VAL A 140 1.49 -0.53 11.91
CA VAL A 140 2.01 0.65 11.21
C VAL A 140 1.19 0.95 9.96
N THR A 141 0.92 -0.07 9.12
CA THR A 141 0.19 0.13 7.86
C THR A 141 -1.29 0.40 8.08
N PHE A 142 -1.91 -0.22 9.08
CA PHE A 142 -3.33 -0.05 9.39
C PHE A 142 -3.60 1.14 10.34
N SER A 143 -2.56 1.76 10.91
CA SER A 143 -2.69 2.92 11.80
C SER A 143 -3.56 4.05 11.27
N PRO A 144 -3.58 4.42 9.96
CA PRO A 144 -4.44 5.51 9.49
C PRO A 144 -5.93 5.20 9.64
N VAL A 145 -6.32 3.92 9.63
CA VAL A 145 -7.70 3.49 9.88
C VAL A 145 -8.00 3.50 11.38
N LEU A 146 -7.09 2.99 12.20
CA LEU A 146 -7.25 2.92 13.66
C LEU A 146 -7.30 4.30 14.31
N LEU A 147 -6.56 5.26 13.77
CA LEU A 147 -6.43 6.62 14.30
C LEU A 147 -7.42 7.60 13.66
N ARG A 148 -8.29 7.14 12.76
CA ARG A 148 -9.32 7.98 12.16
C ARG A 148 -10.33 8.34 13.24
N SER A 149 -10.23 9.55 13.79
CA SER A 149 -11.28 10.10 14.65
C SER A 149 -12.56 10.15 13.82
N PHE A 150 -13.56 9.33 14.17
CA PHE A 150 -14.90 9.54 13.65
C PHE A 150 -15.34 10.93 14.13
N PRO A 151 -15.58 11.91 13.24
CA PRO A 151 -16.33 13.07 13.68
C PRO A 151 -17.67 12.53 14.16
N ALA A 152 -18.03 12.84 15.41
CA ALA A 152 -19.36 12.58 15.92
C ALA A 152 -20.36 13.07 14.87
N GLN A 153 -21.17 12.15 14.33
CA GLN A 153 -22.38 12.54 13.64
C GLN A 153 -23.28 13.17 14.71
N ASN A 154 -23.13 14.48 14.91
CA ASN A 154 -24.16 15.26 15.58
C ASN A 154 -25.34 15.28 14.61
N ASN A 155 -26.26 14.34 14.82
CA ASN A 155 -27.65 14.48 14.37
C ASN A 155 -28.31 15.62 15.15
#